data_AF-A0A368JI11-F1
#
_entry.id   AF-A0A368JI11-F1
#
_cell.length_a   1.000
_cell.length_b   1.000
_cell.length_c   1.000
_cell.angle_alpha   90.00
_cell.angle_beta   90.00
_cell.angle_gamma   90.00
#
_symmetry.space_group_name_H-M   'P 1'
#
loop_
_entity.id
_entity.type
_entity.pdbx_description
1 polymer ?
#
loop_
_entity_poly.entity_id
_entity_poly.type
_entity_poly.pdbx_seq_one_letter_code
_entity_poly.pdbx_strand_id
1 'polypeptide(L)' 'MVIERQNNEIGIRLNSSLIDMEEVQKFVNYFRFLESNATNQGTKEQAAELAREVDTKWWKENRYRFILENVKPA' A
#
# COMPACT_ATOMS: atom_id res chain seq x y z
N MET A 1 -16.93 0.83 8.36
CA MET A 1 -16.38 1.42 7.12
C MET A 1 -17.55 1.98 6.33
N VAL A 2 -17.52 3.27 5.99
CA VAL A 2 -18.54 3.91 5.13
C VAL A 2 -17.81 4.50 3.95
N ILE A 3 -18.24 4.18 2.74
CA ILE A 3 -17.71 4.72 1.51
C ILE A 3 -18.84 5.55 0.89
N GLU A 4 -18.58 6.84 0.71
CA GLU A 4 -19.52 7.77 0.10
C GLU A 4 -18.88 8.41 -1.12
N ARG A 5 -19.67 8.63 -2.17
CA ARG A 5 -19.28 9.42 -3.33
C ARG A 5 -20.15 10.65 -3.34
N GLN A 6 -19.52 11.82 -3.30
CA GLN A 6 -20.23 13.09 -3.39
C GLN A 6 -19.56 13.95 -4.46
N ASN A 7 -20.34 14.35 -5.46
CA ASN A 7 -19.83 15.01 -6.67
C ASN A 7 -18.74 14.14 -7.35
N ASN A 8 -17.50 14.65 -7.41
CA ASN A 8 -16.33 13.97 -7.99
C ASN A 8 -15.35 13.44 -6.94
N GLU A 9 -15.72 13.44 -5.66
CA GLU A 9 -14.87 13.00 -4.57
C GLU A 9 -15.39 11.69 -3.96
N ILE A 10 -14.46 10.86 -3.50
CA ILE A 10 -14.75 9.63 -2.74
C ILE A 10 -14.29 9.87 -1.30
N GLY A 11 -15.24 9.88 -0.37
CA GLY A 11 -14.99 9.91 1.07
C GLY A 11 -14.96 8.49 1.64
N ILE A 12 -13.88 8.11 2.31
CA ILE A 12 -13.77 6.82 3.01
C ILE A 12 -13.66 7.10 4.51
N ARG A 13 -14.67 6.67 5.28
CA ARG A 13 -14.65 6.76 6.75
C ARG A 13 -14.29 5.42 7.35
N LEU A 14 -13.14 5.42 8.01
CA LEU A 14 -12.56 4.28 8.70
C LEU A 14 -12.61 4.51 10.21
N ASN A 15 -12.71 3.42 10.98
CA ASN A 15 -12.59 3.50 12.44
C ASN A 15 -11.09 3.57 12.78
N SER A 16 -10.64 4.74 13.25
CA SER A 16 -9.22 5.00 13.56
C SER A 16 -8.68 4.14 14.70
N SER A 17 -9.53 3.57 15.55
CA SER A 17 -9.09 2.69 16.64
C SER A 17 -8.80 1.26 16.20
N LEU A 18 -9.20 0.88 14.98
CA LEU A 18 -9.10 -0.49 14.48
C LEU A 18 -8.19 -0.62 13.24
N ILE A 19 -7.73 0.50 12.68
CA ILE A 19 -6.94 0.51 11.45
C ILE A 19 -5.64 1.27 11.68
N ASP A 20 -4.54 0.64 11.28
CA ASP A 20 -3.21 1.22 11.33
C ASP A 20 -3.06 2.30 10.25
N MET A 21 -2.56 3.47 10.64
CA MET A 21 -2.32 4.58 9.74
C MET A 21 -1.26 4.25 8.66
N GLU A 22 -0.33 3.33 8.92
CA GLU A 22 0.58 2.83 7.88
C GLU A 22 -0.17 2.11 6.75
N GLU A 23 -1.21 1.33 7.09
CA GLU A 23 -2.03 0.64 6.09
C GLU A 23 -2.89 1.62 5.30
N VAL A 24 -3.44 2.64 5.97
CA VAL A 24 -4.15 3.74 5.30
C VAL A 24 -3.24 4.46 4.31
N GLN A 25 -1.99 4.75 4.68
CA GLN A 25 -1.03 5.41 3.79
C GLN A 25 -0.71 4.57 2.54
N LYS A 26 -0.57 3.24 2.69
CA LYS A 26 -0.38 2.32 1.55
C LYS A 26 -1.57 2.37 0.60
N PHE A 27 -2.78 2.38 1.15
CA PHE A 27 -4.02 2.43 0.36
C PHE A 27 -4.16 3.76 -0.40
N VAL A 28 -3.83 4.89 0.25
CA VAL A 28 -3.80 6.20 -0.41
C VAL A 28 -2.74 6.26 -1.51
N ASN A 29 -1.56 5.67 -1.29
CA ASN A 29 -0.50 5.62 -2.30
C ASN A 29 -0.93 4.82 -3.54
N TYR A 30 -1.69 3.74 -3.36
CA TYR A 30 -2.25 2.96 -4.46
C TYR A 30 -3.26 3.77 -5.29
N PHE A 31 -4.16 4.53 -4.67
CA PHE A 31 -5.07 5.39 -5.43
C PHE A 31 -4.34 6.51 -6.16
N ARG A 32 -3.34 7.12 -5.53
CA ARG A 32 -2.48 8.11 -6.20
C ARG A 32 -1.75 7.51 -7.40
N PHE A 33 -1.35 6.24 -7.32
CA PHE A 33 -0.80 5.51 -8.46
C PHE A 33 -1.83 5.35 -9.59
N LEU A 34 -3.07 4.95 -9.28
CA LEU A 34 -4.13 4.84 -10.29
C LEU A 34 -4.45 6.20 -10.95
N GLU A 35 -4.50 7.27 -10.17
CA GLU A 35 -4.72 8.64 -10.69
C GLU A 35 -3.56 9.12 -11.57
N SER A 36 -2.33 8.84 -11.15
CA SER A 36 -1.11 9.17 -11.91
C SER A 36 -1.03 8.39 -13.24
N ASN A 37 -1.42 7.11 -13.26
CA ASN A 37 -1.50 6.31 -14.49
C ASN A 37 -2.73 6.62 -15.35
N ALA A 38 -3.79 7.21 -14.78
CA ALA A 38 -4.91 7.69 -15.58
C ALA A 38 -4.58 9.01 -16.30
N THR A 39 -3.66 9.80 -15.73
CA THR A 39 -3.21 11.09 -16.30
C THR A 39 -1.97 10.97 -17.18
N ASN A 40 -1.05 10.05 -16.87
CA ASN A 40 0.05 9.68 -17.75
C ASN A 40 -0.27 8.35 -18.43
N GLN A 41 -0.12 8.27 -19.74
CA GLN A 41 0.03 7.01 -20.49
C GLN A 41 1.36 6.29 -20.09
N GLY A 42 1.59 6.11 -18.79
CA GLY A 42 2.82 5.58 -18.21
C GLY A 42 2.99 4.13 -18.60
N THR A 43 4.08 3.82 -19.27
CA THR A 43 4.34 2.48 -19.80
C THR A 43 4.55 1.48 -18.65
N LYS A 44 4.25 0.20 -18.91
CA LYS A 44 4.23 -0.91 -17.94
C LYS A 44 5.49 -0.97 -17.05
N GLU A 45 6.60 -0.46 -17.56
CA GLU A 45 7.91 -0.42 -16.92
C GLU A 45 7.93 0.47 -15.67
N GLN A 46 7.24 1.61 -15.66
CA GLN A 46 7.20 2.51 -14.49
C GLN A 46 6.36 1.94 -13.35
N ALA A 47 5.26 1.24 -13.69
CA ALA A 47 4.48 0.49 -12.72
C ALA A 47 5.28 -0.67 -12.11
N ALA A 48 6.07 -1.38 -12.93
CA ALA A 48 6.93 -2.46 -12.47
C ALA A 48 8.12 -1.97 -11.63
N GLU A 49 8.63 -0.76 -11.89
CA GLU A 49 9.68 -0.13 -11.08
C GLU A 49 9.15 0.23 -9.69
N LEU A 50 7.98 0.87 -9.61
CA LEU A 50 7.38 1.24 -8.33
C LEU A 50 6.92 0.02 -7.52
N ALA A 51 6.36 -1.01 -8.16
CA ALA A 51 6.00 -2.25 -7.49
C ALA A 51 7.24 -2.93 -6.88
N ARG A 52 8.36 -2.96 -7.62
CA ARG A 52 9.64 -3.45 -7.10
C ARG A 52 10.15 -2.62 -5.93
N GLU A 53 10.01 -1.29 -5.99
CA GLU A 53 10.47 -0.41 -4.92
C GLU A 53 9.64 -0.59 -3.64
N VAL A 54 8.31 -0.68 -3.77
CA VAL A 54 7.38 -0.94 -2.66
C VAL A 54 7.62 -2.33 -2.06
N ASP A 55 7.74 -3.37 -2.88
CA ASP A 55 8.02 -4.74 -2.41
C ASP A 55 9.38 -4.82 -1.72
N THR A 56 10.42 -4.22 -2.28
CA THR A 56 11.76 -4.23 -1.70
C THR A 56 11.78 -3.52 -0.36
N LYS A 57 11.13 -2.35 -0.27
CA LYS A 57 11.05 -1.57 0.97
C LYS A 57 10.23 -2.30 2.03
N TRP A 58 9.07 -2.83 1.65
CA TRP A 58 8.21 -3.60 2.55
C TRP A 58 8.91 -4.87 3.04
N TRP A 59 9.56 -5.63 2.16
CA TRP A 59 10.32 -6.82 2.53
C TRP A 59 11.49 -6.49 3.46
N LYS A 60 12.24 -5.42 3.19
CA LYS A 60 13.34 -4.97 4.06
C LYS A 60 12.84 -4.62 5.47
N GLU A 61 11.69 -3.96 5.55
CA GLU A 61 11.07 -3.54 6.80
C GLU A 61 10.33 -4.67 7.52
N ASN A 62 9.89 -5.74 6.85
CA ASN A 62 9.02 -6.77 7.43
C ASN A 62 9.56 -8.20 7.37
N ARG A 63 10.74 -8.44 6.78
CA ARG A 63 11.36 -9.77 6.68
C ARG A 63 11.52 -10.49 8.02
N TYR A 64 11.68 -9.77 9.12
CA TYR A 64 11.77 -10.37 10.46
C TYR A 64 10.47 -11.08 10.89
N ARG A 65 9.33 -10.76 10.27
CA ARG A 65 8.04 -11.42 10.52
C ARG A 65 7.93 -12.77 9.83
N PHE A 66 8.77 -13.02 8.82
CA PHE A 66 8.71 -14.20 7.95
C PHE A 66 9.94 -15.09 8.05
N ILE A 67 11.06 -14.56 8.53
CA ILE A 67 12.29 -15.30 8.80
C ILE A 67 12.38 -15.51 10.31
N LEU A 68 12.06 -16.73 10.77
CA LEU A 68 12.29 -17.16 12.15
C LEU A 68 13.81 -17.26 12.37
N GLU A 69 14.43 -16.21 12.89
CA GLU A 69 15.79 -16.34 13.43
C GLU A 69 15.74 -17.24 14.67
N ASN A 70 16.22 -18.47 14.49
CA ASN A 70 16.66 -19.41 15.53
C ASN A 70 15.58 -19.99 16.45
N VAL A 71 14.75 -20.90 15.91
CA VAL A 71 14.23 -22.01 16.73
C VAL A 71 15.37 -23.01 16.89
N LYS A 72 16.05 -23.01 18.04
CA LYS A 72 17.01 -24.06 18.43
C LYS A 72 16.33 -25.44 18.31
N PRO A 73 16.95 -26.43 17.66
CA PRO A 73 16.44 -27.79 17.72
C PRO A 73 16.60 -28.32 19.15
N ALA A 74 15.49 -28.85 19.70
CA ALA A 74 15.47 -29.61 20.96
C ALA A 74 15.96 -31.04 20.72
#